data_AF-A0AAX3I525-F1
#
_entry.id   AF-A0AAX3I525-F1
#
_cell.length_a   1.000
_cell.length_b   1.000
_cell.length_c   1.000
_cell.angle_alpha   90.00
_cell.angle_beta   90.00
_cell.angle_gamma   90.00
#
_symmetry.space_group_name_H-M   'P 1'
#
loop_
_entity.id
_entity.type
_entity.pdbx_description
1 polymer ?
#
loop_
_entity_poly.entity_id
_entity_poly.type
_entity_poly.pdbx_seq_one_letter_code
_entity_poly.pdbx_strand_id
1 'polypeptide(L)'
;MSKEELQVNFRMPASLKRDLEAAAKSNGRSLTSEVVMRLEVSVALDTPSPDRFLSADRALALAEYARKDVATNVQERVQRFILAAANAGVTETLVRLDDYNLAELPSEKLEFLKRLVKALEEQGYKVALDELSSIRIDFSNPPD
;
A
#
# COMPACT_ATOMS: atom_id res chain seq x y z
N MET A 1 -15.96 27.64 -13.19
CA MET A 1 -14.63 28.16 -12.80
C MET A 1 -13.62 27.06 -13.07
N SER A 2 -12.73 27.25 -14.03
CA SER A 2 -11.61 26.34 -14.32
C SER A 2 -10.75 26.19 -13.08
N LYS A 3 -10.42 24.96 -12.68
CA LYS A 3 -9.53 24.66 -11.55
C LYS A 3 -8.17 25.31 -11.86
N GLU A 4 -7.65 26.14 -10.96
CA GLU A 4 -6.30 26.70 -11.12
C GLU A 4 -5.28 25.55 -11.03
N GLU A 5 -4.63 25.24 -12.15
CA GLU A 5 -3.54 24.27 -12.20
C GLU A 5 -2.21 25.01 -12.12
N LEU A 6 -1.43 24.71 -11.06
CA LEU A 6 -0.09 25.26 -10.87
C LEU A 6 0.95 24.28 -11.43
N GLN A 7 1.91 24.81 -12.19
CA GLN A 7 3.05 24.02 -12.66
C GLN A 7 4.10 23.90 -11.56
N VAL A 8 4.43 22.67 -11.17
CA VAL A 8 5.43 22.37 -10.14
C VAL A 8 6.61 21.65 -10.77
N ASN A 9 7.84 22.11 -10.48
CA ASN A 9 9.07 21.49 -10.93
C ASN A 9 9.67 20.62 -9.82
N PHE A 10 9.60 19.29 -9.99
CA PHE A 10 10.17 18.34 -9.03
C PHE A 10 11.62 18.00 -9.34
N ARG A 11 12.45 17.90 -8.31
CA ARG A 11 13.72 17.15 -8.36
C ARG A 11 13.47 15.77 -7.76
N MET A 12 13.72 14.72 -8.52
CA MET A 12 13.49 13.35 -8.07
C MET A 12 14.56 12.38 -8.56
N PRO A 13 14.80 11.26 -7.85
CA PRO A 13 15.72 10.23 -8.30
C PRO A 13 15.33 9.65 -9.67
N ALA A 14 16.33 9.30 -10.48
CA ALA A 14 16.11 8.75 -11.82
C ALA A 14 15.38 7.38 -11.79
N SER A 15 15.58 6.58 -10.73
CA SER A 15 14.83 5.35 -10.50
C SER A 15 13.34 5.63 -10.32
N LEU A 16 12.99 6.54 -9.41
CA LEU A 16 11.60 6.89 -9.12
C LEU A 16 10.87 7.40 -10.36
N LYS A 17 11.52 8.22 -11.18
CA LYS A 17 10.94 8.67 -12.45
C LYS A 17 10.63 7.51 -13.39
N ARG A 18 11.55 6.55 -13.55
CA ARG A 18 11.34 5.36 -14.40
C ARG A 18 10.18 4.51 -13.90
N ASP A 19 10.05 4.31 -12.60
CA ASP A 19 8.98 3.52 -12.01
C ASP A 19 7.60 4.19 -12.25
N LEU A 20 7.54 5.53 -12.12
CA LEU A 20 6.33 6.30 -12.41
C LEU A 20 5.95 6.27 -13.90
N GLU A 21 6.93 6.31 -14.81
CA GLU A 21 6.69 6.18 -16.25
C GLU A 21 6.15 4.80 -16.62
N ALA A 22 6.69 3.74 -16.03
CA ALA A 22 6.21 2.38 -16.23
C ALA A 22 4.76 2.22 -15.74
N ALA A 23 4.46 2.74 -14.54
CA ALA A 23 3.11 2.72 -13.99
C ALA A 23 2.11 3.54 -14.82
N ALA A 24 2.49 4.75 -15.26
CA ALA A 24 1.66 5.59 -16.10
C ALA A 24 1.29 4.88 -17.41
N LYS A 25 2.28 4.23 -18.05
CA LYS A 25 2.07 3.44 -19.27
C LYS A 25 1.11 2.27 -19.04
N SER A 26 1.32 1.50 -17.96
CA SER A 26 0.46 0.37 -17.59
C SER A 26 -0.99 0.80 -17.34
N ASN A 27 -1.20 2.01 -16.81
CA ASN A 27 -2.51 2.55 -16.48
C ASN A 27 -3.15 3.38 -17.62
N GLY A 28 -2.50 3.49 -18.78
CA GLY A 28 -2.98 4.31 -19.89
C GLY A 28 -3.07 5.81 -19.57
N ARG A 29 -2.17 6.32 -18.72
CA ARG A 29 -2.13 7.72 -18.26
C ARG A 29 -0.85 8.43 -18.70
N SER A 30 -0.91 9.76 -18.72
CA SER A 30 0.33 10.56 -18.76
C SER A 30 1.09 10.45 -17.44
N LEU A 31 2.41 10.65 -17.48
CA LEU A 31 3.24 10.70 -16.27
C LEU A 31 2.69 11.73 -15.26
N THR A 32 2.30 12.92 -15.73
CA THR A 32 1.72 13.96 -14.89
C THR A 32 0.43 13.49 -14.22
N SER A 33 -0.48 12.86 -14.98
CA SER A 33 -1.75 12.36 -14.44
C SER A 33 -1.55 11.26 -13.40
N GLU A 34 -0.55 10.40 -13.59
CA GLU A 34 -0.20 9.36 -12.62
C GLU A 34 0.41 9.96 -11.34
N VAL A 35 1.31 10.93 -11.48
CA VAL A 35 1.90 11.66 -10.33
C VAL A 35 0.82 12.38 -9.54
N VAL A 36 -0.07 13.12 -10.22
CA VAL A 36 -1.18 13.83 -9.56
C VAL A 36 -2.09 12.85 -8.84
N MET A 37 -2.49 11.74 -9.47
CA MET A 37 -3.34 10.73 -8.83
C MET A 37 -2.70 10.17 -7.56
N ARG A 38 -1.42 9.79 -7.62
CA ARG A 38 -0.69 9.26 -6.46
C ARG A 38 -0.57 10.28 -5.34
N LEU A 39 -0.32 11.56 -5.67
CA LEU A 39 -0.27 12.64 -4.68
C LEU A 39 -1.64 12.90 -4.06
N GLU A 40 -2.72 12.91 -4.85
CA GLU A 40 -4.09 13.05 -4.35
C GLU A 40 -4.45 11.92 -3.39
N VAL A 41 -4.10 10.67 -3.73
CA VAL A 41 -4.31 9.51 -2.85
C VAL A 41 -3.47 9.64 -1.58
N SER A 42 -2.18 9.98 -1.68
CA SER A 42 -1.31 10.15 -0.51
C SER A 42 -1.85 11.22 0.44
N VAL A 43 -2.22 12.39 -0.10
CA VAL A 43 -2.75 13.51 0.69
C VAL A 43 -4.10 13.16 1.32
N ALA A 44 -4.98 12.45 0.59
CA ALA A 44 -6.27 12.01 1.12
C ALA A 44 -6.12 10.98 2.25
N LEU A 45 -5.05 10.18 2.24
CA LEU A 45 -4.74 9.22 3.30
C LEU A 45 -4.06 9.88 4.51
N ASP A 46 -3.19 10.87 4.29
CA ASP A 46 -2.45 11.57 5.36
C ASP A 46 -3.26 12.66 6.05
N THR A 47 -4.26 13.23 5.37
CA THR A 47 -5.13 14.27 5.91
C THR A 47 -6.55 13.71 6.05
N PRO A 48 -6.94 13.13 7.21
CA PRO A 48 -8.33 12.84 7.47
C PRO A 48 -9.09 14.18 7.50
N SER A 49 -9.70 14.54 6.38
CA SER A 49 -10.55 15.72 6.30
C SER A 49 -11.87 15.36 7.00
N PRO A 50 -12.19 15.95 8.16
CA PRO A 50 -13.38 15.55 8.94
C PRO A 50 -14.69 15.78 8.17
N ASP A 51 -14.67 16.54 7.07
CA ASP A 51 -15.86 16.97 6.34
C ASP A 51 -16.03 16.37 4.93
N ARG A 52 -15.22 15.37 4.54
CA ARG A 52 -15.40 14.68 3.24
C ARG A 52 -15.38 13.17 3.38
N PHE A 53 -16.54 12.62 3.70
CA PHE A 53 -16.79 11.21 3.41
C PHE A 53 -16.72 10.97 1.90
N LEU A 54 -16.17 9.83 1.50
CA LEU A 54 -16.35 9.33 0.15
C LEU A 54 -17.85 9.14 -0.11
N SER A 55 -18.32 9.46 -1.32
CA SER A 55 -19.67 9.03 -1.71
C SER A 55 -19.72 7.50 -1.76
N ALA A 56 -20.89 6.92 -1.48
CA ALA A 56 -21.08 5.47 -1.51
C ALA A 56 -20.68 4.87 -2.86
N ASP A 57 -21.06 5.51 -3.97
CA ASP A 57 -20.67 5.09 -5.32
C ASP A 57 -19.16 5.10 -5.52
N ARG A 58 -18.47 6.10 -4.95
CA ARG A 58 -17.01 6.20 -5.06
C ARG A 58 -16.31 5.14 -4.21
N ALA A 59 -16.81 4.88 -3.01
CA ALA A 59 -16.32 3.81 -2.16
C ALA A 59 -16.51 2.44 -2.82
N LEU A 60 -17.66 2.20 -3.47
CA LEU A 60 -17.94 0.97 -4.22
C LEU A 60 -16.97 0.78 -5.38
N ALA A 61 -16.75 1.82 -6.20
CA ALA A 61 -15.81 1.76 -7.32
C ALA A 61 -14.36 1.48 -6.86
N LEU A 62 -13.93 2.06 -5.74
CA LEU A 62 -12.64 1.76 -5.13
C LEU A 62 -12.56 0.33 -4.61
N ALA A 63 -13.62 -0.17 -3.98
CA ALA A 63 -13.69 -1.55 -3.49
C ALA A 63 -13.65 -2.57 -4.64
N GLU A 64 -14.33 -2.31 -5.76
CA GLU A 64 -14.26 -3.15 -6.97
C GLU A 64 -12.88 -3.14 -7.61
N TYR A 65 -12.21 -2.00 -7.63
CA TYR A 65 -10.84 -1.90 -8.10
C TYR A 65 -9.87 -2.66 -7.19
N ALA A 66 -9.96 -2.45 -5.87
CA ALA A 66 -9.10 -3.10 -4.88
C ALA A 66 -9.29 -4.63 -4.85
N ARG A 67 -10.51 -5.13 -5.08
CA ARG A 67 -10.79 -6.58 -5.13
C ARG A 67 -10.01 -7.33 -6.20
N LYS A 68 -9.45 -6.66 -7.21
CA LYS A 68 -8.74 -7.31 -8.31
C LYS A 68 -7.34 -7.82 -7.93
N ASP A 69 -6.76 -7.34 -6.82
CA ASP A 69 -5.43 -7.80 -6.41
C ASP A 69 -5.21 -7.71 -4.89
N VAL A 70 -5.83 -8.65 -4.15
CA VAL A 70 -5.68 -8.77 -2.69
C VAL A 70 -4.21 -8.96 -2.29
N ALA A 71 -3.43 -9.70 -3.08
CA ALA A 71 -2.02 -9.94 -2.79
C ALA A 71 -1.21 -8.65 -2.79
N THR A 72 -1.38 -7.83 -3.83
CA THR A 72 -0.73 -6.52 -3.94
C THR A 72 -1.16 -5.60 -2.80
N ASN A 73 -2.46 -5.53 -2.49
CA ASN A 73 -2.94 -4.66 -1.41
C ASN A 73 -2.40 -5.05 -0.02
N VAL A 74 -2.31 -6.35 0.26
CA VAL A 74 -1.74 -6.84 1.52
C VAL A 74 -0.25 -6.49 1.59
N GLN A 75 0.50 -6.71 0.51
CA GLN A 75 1.92 -6.37 0.43
C GLN A 75 2.16 -4.87 0.64
N GLU A 76 1.39 -4.01 -0.03
CA GLU A 76 1.47 -2.55 0.14
C GLU A 76 1.13 -2.11 1.57
N ARG A 77 0.11 -2.73 2.19
CA ARG A 77 -0.27 -2.43 3.57
C ARG A 77 0.84 -2.82 4.54
N VAL A 78 1.45 -4.00 4.36
CA VAL A 78 2.59 -4.44 5.18
C VAL A 78 3.76 -3.45 5.07
N GLN A 79 4.14 -3.08 3.85
CA GLN A 79 5.23 -2.12 3.62
C GLN A 79 4.97 -0.78 4.32
N ARG A 80 3.73 -0.27 4.22
CA ARG A 80 3.32 1.00 4.86
C ARG A 80 3.48 0.94 6.38
N PHE A 81 3.06 -0.15 7.01
CA PHE A 81 3.11 -0.30 8.47
C PHE A 81 4.53 -0.48 8.99
N ILE A 82 5.40 -1.18 8.25
CA ILE A 82 6.84 -1.28 8.58
C ILE A 82 7.48 0.12 8.53
N LEU A 83 7.26 0.86 7.44
CA LEU A 83 7.80 2.21 7.28
C LEU A 83 7.29 3.17 8.36
N ALA A 84 6.00 3.11 8.70
CA ALA A 84 5.42 3.93 9.75
C ALA A 84 6.05 3.63 11.13
N ALA A 85 6.23 2.34 11.47
CA ALA A 85 6.87 1.95 12.71
C ALA A 85 8.33 2.42 12.79
N ALA A 86 9.11 2.20 11.72
CA ALA A 86 10.51 2.63 11.65
C ALA A 86 10.66 4.15 11.77
N ASN A 87 9.82 4.93 11.09
CA ASN A 87 9.82 6.40 11.17
C ASN A 87 9.41 6.91 12.56
N ALA A 88 8.61 6.14 13.30
CA ALA A 88 8.24 6.43 14.68
C ALA A 88 9.29 5.97 15.70
N GLY A 89 10.39 5.33 15.27
CA GLY A 89 11.41 4.76 16.16
C GLY A 89 10.96 3.48 16.88
N VAL A 90 9.92 2.81 16.38
CA VAL A 90 9.39 1.56 16.93
C VAL A 90 9.92 0.39 16.09
N THR A 91 10.21 -0.74 16.73
CA THR A 91 10.81 -1.92 16.09
C THR A 91 9.84 -3.08 15.85
N GLU A 92 8.56 -2.88 16.17
CA GLU A 92 7.48 -3.86 16.02
C GLU A 92 6.24 -3.18 15.44
N THR A 93 5.50 -3.91 14.60
CA THR A 93 4.21 -3.45 14.07
C THR A 93 3.23 -4.60 13.92
N LEU A 94 1.94 -4.29 14.05
CA LEU A 94 0.84 -5.23 13.83
C LEU A 94 0.02 -4.76 12.63
N VAL A 95 0.01 -5.58 11.58
CA VAL A 95 -0.75 -5.32 10.35
C VAL A 95 -2.05 -6.08 10.40
N ARG A 96 -3.18 -5.37 10.44
CA ARG A 96 -4.51 -6.00 10.38
C ARG A 96 -4.93 -6.31 8.94
N LEU A 97 -5.48 -7.50 8.74
CA LEU A 97 -5.89 -8.04 7.45
C LEU A 97 -7.39 -8.36 7.38
N ASP A 98 -8.14 -8.15 8.46
CA ASP A 98 -9.58 -8.46 8.55
C ASP A 98 -10.40 -7.90 7.37
N ASP A 99 -10.05 -6.70 6.90
CA ASP A 99 -10.74 -6.01 5.80
C ASP A 99 -10.66 -6.75 4.46
N TYR A 100 -9.72 -7.69 4.30
CA TYR A 100 -9.52 -8.45 3.06
C TYR A 100 -10.30 -9.76 3.02
N ASN A 101 -10.98 -10.12 4.12
CA ASN A 101 -11.78 -11.33 4.25
C ASN A 101 -11.07 -12.60 3.78
N LEU A 102 -9.80 -12.75 4.17
CA LEU A 102 -8.90 -13.79 3.66
C LEU A 102 -9.40 -15.21 3.97
N ALA A 103 -10.13 -15.39 5.07
CA ALA A 103 -10.72 -16.66 5.47
C ALA A 103 -11.73 -17.22 4.44
N GLU A 104 -12.36 -16.37 3.64
CA GLU A 104 -13.31 -16.78 2.60
C GLU A 104 -12.65 -17.06 1.24
N LEU A 105 -11.35 -16.78 1.09
CA LEU A 105 -10.65 -17.02 -0.17
C LEU A 105 -10.26 -18.49 -0.33
N PRO A 106 -10.30 -19.04 -1.56
CA PRO A 106 -9.75 -20.35 -1.85
C PRO A 106 -8.27 -20.43 -1.46
N SER A 107 -7.83 -21.58 -0.93
CA SER A 107 -6.45 -21.79 -0.45
C SER A 107 -5.37 -21.42 -1.47
N GLU A 108 -5.62 -21.67 -2.76
CA GLU A 108 -4.72 -21.30 -3.86
C GLU A 108 -4.45 -19.79 -3.93
N LYS A 109 -5.46 -18.98 -3.60
CA LYS A 109 -5.35 -17.52 -3.55
C LYS A 109 -4.68 -17.03 -2.27
N LEU A 110 -4.39 -17.89 -1.30
CA LEU A 110 -3.67 -17.55 -0.06
C LEU A 110 -2.18 -17.87 -0.13
N GLU A 111 -1.71 -18.54 -1.18
CA GLU A 111 -0.29 -18.90 -1.35
C GLU A 111 0.64 -17.67 -1.38
N PHE A 112 0.14 -16.48 -1.73
CA PHE A 112 0.94 -15.26 -1.66
C PHE A 112 1.35 -14.90 -0.23
N LEU A 113 0.55 -15.24 0.79
CA LEU A 113 0.87 -14.94 2.19
C LEU A 113 2.12 -15.69 2.63
N LYS A 114 2.23 -16.97 2.26
CA LYS A 114 3.42 -17.77 2.54
C LYS A 114 4.66 -17.19 1.87
N ARG A 115 4.53 -16.76 0.61
CA ARG A 115 5.63 -16.10 -0.13
C ARG A 115 6.01 -14.76 0.51
N LEU A 116 5.03 -13.97 0.96
CA LEU A 116 5.24 -12.70 1.63
C LEU A 116 5.97 -12.88 2.97
N VAL A 117 5.52 -13.81 3.81
CA VAL A 117 6.17 -14.15 5.08
C VAL A 117 7.61 -14.56 4.83
N LYS A 118 7.84 -15.49 3.90
CA LYS A 118 9.19 -15.94 3.56
C LYS A 118 10.07 -14.78 3.06
N ALA A 119 9.56 -13.92 2.18
CA ALA A 119 10.31 -12.79 1.67
C ALA A 119 10.69 -11.80 2.79
N LEU A 120 9.83 -11.59 3.78
CA LEU A 120 10.14 -10.77 4.95
C LEU A 120 11.20 -11.44 5.83
N GLU A 121 11.07 -12.74 6.11
CA GLU A 121 12.07 -13.50 6.89
C GLU A 121 13.45 -13.47 6.21
N GLU A 122 13.50 -13.58 4.88
CA GLU A 122 14.74 -13.45 4.08
C GLU A 122 15.37 -12.04 4.16
N GLN A 123 14.59 -11.00 4.49
CA GLN A 123 15.09 -9.65 4.76
C GLN A 123 15.41 -9.40 6.24
N GLY A 124 15.27 -10.43 7.09
CA GLY A 124 15.63 -10.36 8.50
C GLY A 124 14.51 -9.96 9.45
N TYR A 125 13.27 -9.87 8.98
CA TYR A 125 12.11 -9.65 9.85
C TYR A 125 11.73 -10.95 10.57
N LYS A 126 11.34 -10.86 11.84
CA LYS A 126 10.59 -11.91 12.52
C LYS A 126 9.11 -11.71 12.25
N VAL A 127 8.46 -12.71 11.69
CA VAL A 127 7.06 -12.60 11.25
C VAL A 127 6.21 -13.66 11.94
N ALA A 128 5.07 -13.23 12.50
CA ALA A 128 4.06 -14.14 13.02
C ALA A 128 2.70 -13.82 12.39
N LEU A 129 2.13 -14.79 11.69
CA LEU A 129 0.80 -14.72 11.11
C LEU A 129 -0.21 -15.31 12.09
N ASP A 130 -1.26 -14.55 12.41
CA ASP A 130 -2.34 -14.97 13.30
C ASP A 130 -3.62 -15.22 12.49
N GLU A 131 -3.97 -16.50 12.29
CA GLU A 131 -5.22 -16.98 11.67
C GLU A 131 -5.74 -16.18 10.46
N LEU A 132 -4.85 -15.63 9.62
CA LEU A 132 -5.18 -14.72 8.50
C LEU A 132 -5.82 -13.38 8.91
N SER A 133 -5.93 -13.08 10.19
CA SER A 133 -6.48 -11.82 10.73
C SER A 133 -5.41 -10.74 10.81
N SER A 134 -4.17 -11.11 11.12
CA SER A 134 -3.09 -10.15 11.30
C SER A 134 -1.69 -10.73 11.07
N ILE A 135 -0.74 -9.84 10.76
CA ILE A 135 0.69 -10.15 10.67
C ILE A 135 1.41 -9.26 11.67
N ARG A 136 2.09 -9.87 12.64
CA ARG A 136 3.05 -9.20 13.52
C ARG A 136 4.43 -9.26 12.88
N ILE A 137 5.12 -8.13 12.86
CA ILE A 137 6.43 -7.97 12.23
C ILE A 137 7.36 -7.28 13.23
N ASP A 138 8.46 -7.93 13.56
CA ASP A 138 9.51 -7.44 14.46
C ASP A 138 10.84 -7.36 13.70
N PHE A 139 11.49 -6.19 13.79
CA PHE A 139 12.78 -5.86 13.19
C PHE A 139 13.77 -5.28 14.23
N SER A 140 13.57 -5.59 15.52
CA SER A 140 14.45 -5.18 16.61
C SER A 140 15.82 -5.89 16.58
N ASN A 141 15.88 -7.09 16.01
CA ASN A 141 17.09 -7.92 16.02
C ASN A 141 17.21 -8.71 14.71
N PRO A 142 17.60 -8.05 13.60
CA PRO A 142 17.80 -8.72 12.33
C PRO A 142 18.90 -9.79 12.46
N PRO A 143 18.79 -10.94 11.76
CA PRO A 143 19.86 -11.92 11.68
C PRO A 143 21.11 -11.30 11.02
N ASP A 144 22.29 -11.69 11.52
CA ASP A 144 23.60 -11.27 11.02
C ASP A 144 23.85 -11.68 9.56
#